data_AF-A0A0D8XAQ6-F1
#
_entry.id   AF-A0A0D8XAQ6-F1
#
_cell.length_a   1.000
_cell.length_b   1.000
_cell.length_c   1.000
_cell.angle_alpha   90.00
_cell.angle_beta   90.00
_cell.angle_gamma   90.00
#
_symmetry.space_group_name_H-M   'P 1'
#
loop_
_entity.id
_entity.type
_entity.pdbx_description
1 polymer ?
#
loop_
_entity_poly.entity_id
_entity_poly.type
_entity_poly.pdbx_seq_one_letter_code
_entity_poly.pdbx_strand_id
1 'polypeptide(L)'
;MKHLYWTLKQQLAHHTSNGCNVKPGDLMGSGTVSGPLMLSVSLIGFSQGNEGSYGSMLELSWRGEKLVPVGNQTRKFLQDGDEIILKIVSKNTPMRTN
;
A
#
# COMPACT_ATOMS: atom_id res chain seq x y z
N MET A 1 -5.60 -5.20 1.07
CA MET A 1 -5.96 -5.52 -0.34
C MET A 1 -7.46 -5.47 -0.67
N LYS A 2 -8.38 -5.40 0.31
CA LYS A 2 -9.83 -5.37 0.04
C LYS A 2 -10.35 -4.06 -0.59
N HIS A 3 -9.53 -3.01 -0.65
CA HIS A 3 -9.91 -1.68 -1.13
C HIS A 3 -9.46 -1.38 -2.56
N LEU A 4 -8.86 -2.36 -3.26
CA LEU A 4 -8.59 -2.20 -4.68
C LEU A 4 -9.92 -2.13 -5.43
N TYR A 5 -10.08 -1.07 -6.23
CA TYR A 5 -11.27 -0.91 -7.06
C TYR A 5 -11.38 -2.02 -8.12
N TRP A 6 -10.25 -2.44 -8.68
CA TRP A 6 -10.15 -3.54 -9.63
C TRP A 6 -9.60 -4.80 -8.97
N THR A 7 -10.25 -5.93 -9.21
CA THR A 7 -9.71 -7.23 -8.82
C THR A 7 -8.51 -7.61 -9.68
N LEU A 8 -7.60 -8.42 -9.14
CA LEU A 8 -6.45 -8.96 -9.90
C LEU A 8 -6.90 -9.69 -11.17
N LYS A 9 -8.06 -10.36 -11.12
CA LYS A 9 -8.65 -11.05 -12.29
C LYS A 9 -9.04 -10.07 -13.39
N GLN A 10 -9.63 -8.92 -13.03
CA GLN A 10 -9.98 -7.88 -14.00
C GLN A 10 -8.75 -7.21 -14.59
N GLN A 11 -7.73 -6.95 -13.76
CA GLN A 11 -6.45 -6.40 -14.23
C GLN A 11 -5.77 -7.32 -15.25
N LEU A 12 -5.71 -8.63 -14.95
CA LEU A 12 -5.16 -9.63 -15.87
C LEU A 12 -5.95 -9.70 -17.18
N ALA A 13 -7.27 -9.81 -17.10
CA ALA A 13 -8.13 -9.88 -18.29
C ALA A 13 -7.96 -8.66 -19.20
N HIS A 14 -7.85 -7.46 -18.61
CA HIS A 14 -7.59 -6.24 -19.37
C HIS A 14 -6.18 -6.25 -19.98
N HIS A 15 -5.15 -6.67 -19.24
CA HIS A 15 -3.77 -6.73 -19.73
C HIS A 15 -3.62 -7.67 -20.94
N THR A 16 -4.37 -8.77 -21.01
CA THR A 16 -4.33 -9.72 -22.14
C THR A 16 -5.32 -9.39 -23.27
N SER A 17 -6.16 -8.37 -23.11
CA SER A 17 -7.30 -8.12 -24.01
C SER A 17 -6.90 -7.78 -25.46
N ASN A 18 -5.70 -7.25 -25.67
CA ASN A 18 -5.14 -6.90 -26.98
C ASN A 18 -4.15 -7.96 -27.52
N GLY A 19 -4.06 -9.13 -26.89
CA GLY A 19 -3.13 -10.19 -27.29
C GLY A 19 -1.74 -10.10 -26.64
N CYS A 20 -1.54 -9.23 -25.64
CA CYS A 20 -0.32 -9.26 -24.84
C CYS A 20 -0.13 -10.63 -24.18
N ASN A 21 1.04 -11.24 -24.37
CA ASN A 21 1.34 -12.58 -23.88
C ASN A 21 1.97 -12.51 -22.49
N VAL A 22 1.26 -13.00 -21.48
CA VAL A 22 1.73 -13.11 -20.10
C VAL A 22 2.43 -14.46 -19.91
N LYS A 23 3.63 -14.42 -19.34
CA LYS A 23 4.48 -15.60 -19.14
C LYS A 23 4.50 -16.04 -17.67
N PRO A 24 4.77 -17.33 -17.39
CA PRO A 24 5.08 -17.76 -16.04
C PRO A 24 6.26 -16.97 -15.46
N GLY A 25 6.09 -16.42 -14.26
CA GLY A 25 7.09 -15.59 -13.60
C GLY A 25 6.87 -14.08 -13.77
N ASP A 26 5.94 -13.64 -14.62
CA ASP A 26 5.59 -12.23 -14.75
C ASP A 26 4.99 -11.69 -13.43
N LEU A 27 5.43 -10.50 -13.01
CA LEU A 27 4.96 -9.81 -11.82
C LEU A 27 4.02 -8.66 -12.22
N MET A 28 2.79 -8.65 -11.68
CA MET A 28 1.84 -7.56 -11.88
C MET A 28 1.62 -6.77 -10.59
N GLY A 29 1.92 -5.48 -10.64
CA GLY A 29 1.66 -4.55 -9.54
C GLY A 29 0.18 -4.19 -9.46
N SER A 30 -0.38 -4.14 -8.24
CA SER A 30 -1.76 -3.69 -8.02
C SER A 30 -1.98 -2.19 -8.24
N GLY A 31 -0.89 -1.42 -8.36
CA GLY A 31 -0.86 0.02 -8.11
C GLY A 31 -0.80 0.35 -6.61
N THR A 32 -0.60 1.63 -6.31
CA THR A 32 -0.61 2.17 -4.94
C THR A 32 -1.94 1.87 -4.26
N VAL A 33 -1.90 1.28 -3.06
CA VAL A 33 -3.11 0.87 -2.32
C VAL A 33 -3.47 1.94 -1.30
N SER A 34 -4.42 2.80 -1.64
CA SER A 34 -5.00 3.81 -0.75
C SER A 34 -6.46 3.43 -0.43
N GLY A 35 -6.91 3.68 0.81
CA GLY A 35 -8.24 3.28 1.25
C GLY A 35 -8.73 3.99 2.53
N PRO A 36 -10.00 3.81 2.91
CA PRO A 36 -10.58 4.51 4.06
C PRO A 36 -10.12 3.98 5.43
N LEU A 37 -9.45 2.82 5.50
CA LEU A 37 -9.04 2.20 6.77
C LEU A 37 -7.60 1.65 6.71
N MET A 38 -6.86 2.00 7.76
CA MET A 38 -5.50 1.63 8.18
C MET A 38 -4.76 0.57 7.34
N LEU A 39 -4.08 1.00 6.29
CA LEU A 39 -2.90 0.34 5.74
C LEU A 39 -1.69 1.14 6.22
N SER A 40 -1.08 0.70 7.32
CA SER A 40 0.11 1.34 7.86
C SER A 40 1.28 1.02 6.94
N VAL A 41 1.71 1.98 6.12
CA VAL A 41 3.12 2.07 5.77
C VAL A 41 3.80 2.48 7.07
N SER A 42 4.27 1.48 7.83
CA SER A 42 5.11 1.75 8.99
C SER A 42 6.49 2.17 8.49
N LEU A 43 6.65 3.45 8.19
CA LEU A 43 7.94 4.07 8.52
C LEU A 43 8.09 3.92 10.03
N ILE A 44 9.27 3.50 10.47
CA ILE A 44 9.55 3.17 11.87
C ILE A 44 9.08 4.36 12.75
N GLY A 45 7.96 4.19 13.46
CA GLY A 45 7.36 5.24 14.31
C GLY A 45 6.15 6.03 13.77
N PHE A 46 5.53 5.68 12.63
CA PHE A 46 4.29 6.34 12.18
C PHE A 46 3.03 5.62 12.72
N SER A 47 2.46 6.18 13.81
CA SER A 47 1.12 5.87 14.30
C SER A 47 0.32 7.16 14.37
N GLN A 48 -0.09 7.70 13.22
CA GLN A 48 -1.10 8.76 13.23
C GLN A 48 -2.48 8.12 13.10
N GLY A 49 -3.23 8.18 14.19
CA GLY A 49 -4.65 7.83 14.20
C GLY A 49 -5.46 8.85 13.41
N ASN A 50 -6.47 8.34 12.71
CA ASN A 50 -7.65 9.04 12.22
C ASN A 50 -7.59 9.86 10.91
N GLU A 51 -6.48 9.89 10.17
CA GLU A 51 -6.46 10.34 8.77
C GLU A 51 -6.40 9.11 7.84
N GLY A 52 -7.01 9.18 6.65
CA GLY A 52 -7.21 8.03 5.75
C GLY A 52 -5.93 7.26 5.42
N SER A 53 -6.07 6.02 4.92
CA SER A 53 -4.92 5.21 4.54
C SER A 53 -4.36 5.66 3.18
N TYR A 54 -3.19 6.29 3.20
CA TYR A 54 -2.46 6.71 2.00
C TYR A 54 -1.31 5.74 1.68
N GLY A 55 -1.14 5.41 0.40
CA GLY A 55 -0.15 4.42 -0.04
C GLY A 55 1.22 5.00 -0.43
N SER A 56 1.41 6.33 -0.34
CA SER A 56 2.65 7.00 -0.73
C SER A 56 2.98 8.22 0.12
N MET A 57 4.27 8.60 0.19
CA MET A 57 4.73 9.84 0.82
C MET A 57 4.17 11.09 0.15
N LEU A 58 3.86 11.02 -1.15
CA LEU A 58 3.25 12.11 -1.90
C LEU A 58 1.85 12.44 -1.37
N GLU A 59 1.06 11.39 -1.11
CA GLU A 59 -0.27 11.52 -0.52
C GLU A 59 -0.19 11.93 0.95
N LEU A 60 0.70 11.31 1.73
CA LEU A 60 0.90 11.61 3.16
C LEU A 60 1.34 13.06 3.42
N SER A 61 2.29 13.56 2.63
CA SER A 61 2.82 14.92 2.75
C SER A 61 1.99 15.96 2.00
N TRP A 62 0.91 15.54 1.32
CA TRP A 62 0.13 16.40 0.43
C TRP A 62 1.02 17.19 -0.53
N ARG A 63 1.80 16.48 -1.35
CA ARG A 63 2.80 17.06 -2.27
C ARG A 63 3.86 17.91 -1.56
N GLY A 64 4.21 17.55 -0.32
CA GLY A 64 5.23 18.24 0.48
C GLY A 64 4.75 19.49 1.20
N GLU A 65 3.45 19.80 1.19
CA GLU A 65 2.87 20.90 1.97
C GLU A 65 2.78 20.55 3.47
N LYS A 66 2.54 19.28 3.80
CA LYS A 66 2.43 18.78 5.17
C LYS A 66 3.70 18.04 5.61
N LEU A 67 4.03 18.17 6.89
CA LEU A 67 5.09 17.41 7.53
C LEU A 67 4.55 16.07 8.03
N VAL A 68 5.23 14.99 7.67
CA VAL A 68 4.94 13.63 8.13
C VAL A 68 5.85 13.32 9.34
N PRO A 69 5.31 13.13 10.55
CA PRO A 69 6.12 12.75 11.71
C PRO A 69 6.66 11.32 11.55
N VAL A 70 7.93 11.08 11.88
CA VAL A 70 8.57 9.75 11.86
C VAL A 70 9.44 9.62 13.11
N GLY A 71 8.91 8.99 14.16
CA GLY A 71 9.56 8.98 15.48
C GLY A 71 9.76 10.40 16.02
N ASN A 72 11.00 10.79 16.30
CA ASN A 72 11.38 12.14 16.75
C ASN A 72 11.75 13.11 15.61
N GLN A 73 11.59 12.71 14.35
CA GLN A 73 11.92 13.51 13.18
C GLN A 73 10.68 13.80 12.33
N THR A 74 10.82 14.67 11.33
CA THR A 74 9.80 14.89 10.30
C THR A 74 10.36 14.62 8.91
N ARG A 75 9.46 14.26 7.99
CA ARG A 75 9.75 14.02 6.58
C ARG A 75 8.68 14.66 5.70
N LYS A 76 9.07 14.95 4.46
CA LYS A 76 8.14 15.24 3.35
C LYS A 76 8.24 14.14 2.28
N PHE A 77 9.48 13.73 2.02
CA PHE A 77 9.86 12.58 1.21
C PHE A 77 10.97 11.82 1.93
N LEU A 78 11.34 10.67 1.37
CA LEU A 78 12.46 9.87 1.84
C LEU A 78 13.78 10.65 1.73
N GLN A 79 14.68 10.37 2.66
CA GLN A 79 16.04 10.86 2.69
C GLN A 79 17.02 9.69 2.63
N ASP A 80 18.27 9.98 2.27
CA ASP A 80 19.32 8.98 2.24
C ASP A 80 19.49 8.33 3.63
N GLY A 81 19.53 7.00 3.65
CA GLY A 81 19.60 6.22 4.89
C GLY A 81 18.25 5.91 5.54
N ASP A 82 17.13 6.39 4.99
CA ASP A 82 15.81 5.96 5.45
C ASP A 82 15.53 4.49 5.07
N GLU A 83 14.95 3.73 6.00
CA GLU A 83 14.51 2.34 5.78
C GLU A 83 12.98 2.27 5.70
N ILE A 84 12.46 1.52 4.72
CA ILE A 84 11.02 1.35 4.51
C ILE A 84 10.65 -0.11 4.67
N ILE A 85 9.69 -0.39 5.54
CA ILE A 85 9.21 -1.75 5.80
C ILE A 85 7.73 -1.87 5.43
N LEU A 86 7.45 -2.67 4.39
CA LEU A 86 6.09 -3.02 3.99
C LEU A 86 5.70 -4.34 4.65
N LYS A 87 4.67 -4.34 5.52
CA LYS A 87 4.15 -5.53 6.19
C LYS A 87 2.71 -5.80 5.78
N ILE A 88 2.40 -7.05 5.48
CA ILE A 88 1.04 -7.52 5.19
C ILE A 88 0.75 -8.74 6.05
N VAL A 89 -0.36 -8.72 6.76
CA VAL A 89 -0.87 -9.87 7.53
C VAL A 89 -2.33 -10.11 7.17
N SER A 90 -2.71 -11.38 7.01
CA SER A 90 -4.10 -11.79 6.89
C SER A 90 -4.57 -12.36 8.23
N LYS A 91 -5.67 -11.85 8.78
CA LYS A 91 -6.30 -12.46 9.95
C LYS A 91 -7.13 -13.64 9.47
N ASN A 92 -6.75 -14.85 9.86
CA ASN A 92 -7.62 -16.00 9.71
C ASN A 92 -8.65 -16.01 10.85
N THR A 93 -9.93 -16.12 10.50
CA THR A 93 -10.95 -16.56 11.45
C THR A 93 -10.68 -18.04 11.74
N PRO A 94 -10.61 -18.49 13.01
CA PRO A 94 -10.48 -19.92 13.29
C PRO A 94 -11.67 -20.65 12.66
N MET A 95 -11.40 -21.62 11.78
CA MET A 95 -12.44 -22.48 11.24
C MET A 95 -12.99 -23.31 12.40
N ARG A 96 -14.26 -23.09 12.77
CA ARG A 96 -14.99 -23.98 13.69
C ARG A 96 -15.14 -25.32 12.98
N THR A 97 -14.36 -26.31 13.40
CA THR A 97 -14.60 -27.72 13.09
C THR A 97 -15.73 -28.19 14.02
N ASN A 98 -16.84 -28.63 13.43
CA ASN A 98 -17.87 -29.41 14.12
C ASN A 98 -17.38 -30.84 14.34
#